data_AF-A0A8R2JWV8-F1
#
_entry.id   AF-A0A8R2JWV8-F1
#
_cell.length_a   1.000
_cell.length_b   1.000
_cell.length_c   1.000
_cell.angle_alpha   90.00
_cell.angle_beta   90.00
_cell.angle_gamma   90.00
#
_symmetry.space_group_name_H-M   'P 1'
#
loop_
_entity.id
_entity.type
_entity.pdbx_description
1 polymer ?
#
loop_
_entity_poly.entity_id
_entity_poly.type
_entity_poly.pdbx_seq_one_letter_code
_entity_poly.pdbx_strand_id
1 'polypeptide(L)'
;MLLKKIDERYNMAIHPIHFAANLVDPNYQGKNLKDGCDVEGILFLKKVAKVLLKDNEYDKIMIEVAEFRAHEGFWAKDVVWCNRSEMDARTWWNGICSNTKLSTVASAILSLPASSAATERSFSVYSHIHNKKKESINQH
;
A
#
# COMPACT_ATOMS: atom_id res chain seq x y z
N MET A 1 -11.02 -33.71 -0.67
CA MET A 1 -9.68 -33.68 -1.31
C MET A 1 -9.50 -32.46 -2.25
N LEU A 2 -10.51 -32.10 -3.06
CA LEU A 2 -10.50 -30.91 -3.91
C LEU A 2 -10.46 -29.57 -3.15
N LEU A 3 -11.28 -29.41 -2.10
CA LEU A 3 -11.30 -28.19 -1.27
C LEU A 3 -9.95 -27.89 -0.62
N LYS A 4 -9.27 -28.90 -0.06
CA LYS A 4 -7.91 -28.75 0.49
C LYS A 4 -6.90 -28.24 -0.55
N LYS A 5 -6.94 -28.74 -1.79
CA LYS A 5 -6.04 -28.27 -2.86
C LYS A 5 -6.37 -26.84 -3.32
N ILE A 6 -7.63 -26.43 -3.23
CA ILE A 6 -8.06 -25.06 -3.51
C ILE A 6 -7.60 -24.13 -2.38
N ASP A 7 -7.76 -24.53 -1.11
CA ASP A 7 -7.26 -23.81 0.05
C ASP A 7 -5.72 -23.70 0.05
N GLU A 8 -5.01 -24.76 -0.32
CA GLU A 8 -3.55 -24.76 -0.47
C GLU A 8 -3.10 -23.78 -1.56
N ARG A 9 -3.81 -23.74 -2.70
CA ARG A 9 -3.55 -22.77 -3.79
C ARG A 9 -3.92 -21.35 -3.40
N TYR A 10 -5.00 -21.15 -2.65
CA TYR A 10 -5.42 -19.87 -2.11
C TYR A 10 -4.39 -19.34 -1.11
N ASN A 11 -3.92 -20.16 -0.18
CA ASN A 11 -2.87 -19.81 0.78
C ASN A 11 -1.51 -19.58 0.10
N MET A 12 -1.21 -20.27 -1.01
CA MET A 12 -0.02 -19.98 -1.84
C MET A 12 -0.16 -18.68 -2.65
N ALA A 13 -1.39 -18.28 -3.00
CA ALA A 13 -1.66 -17.07 -3.77
C ALA A 13 -1.75 -15.83 -2.87
N ILE A 14 -2.19 -15.97 -1.63
CA ILE A 14 -2.26 -14.86 -0.67
C ILE A 14 -0.86 -14.55 -0.14
N HIS A 15 -0.28 -13.51 -0.74
CA HIS A 15 0.95 -12.88 -0.29
C HIS A 15 0.69 -11.61 0.54
N PRO A 16 1.67 -11.15 1.34
CA PRO A 16 1.57 -9.91 2.14
C PRO A 16 1.12 -8.66 1.37
N ILE A 17 1.34 -8.62 0.05
CA ILE A 17 0.80 -7.58 -0.83
C ILE A 17 -0.73 -7.52 -0.81
N HIS A 18 -1.46 -8.64 -0.72
CA HIS A 18 -2.91 -8.63 -0.66
C HIS A 18 -3.42 -8.03 0.64
N PHE A 19 -2.74 -8.33 1.75
CA PHE A 19 -3.06 -7.72 3.04
C PHE A 19 -2.77 -6.23 3.01
N ALA A 20 -1.62 -5.83 2.46
CA ALA A 20 -1.29 -4.42 2.28
C ALA A 20 -2.28 -3.69 1.38
N ALA A 21 -2.72 -4.31 0.27
CA ALA A 21 -3.74 -3.76 -0.62
C ALA A 21 -5.09 -3.59 0.09
N ASN A 22 -5.52 -4.60 0.86
CA ASN A 22 -6.73 -4.49 1.68
C ASN A 22 -6.62 -3.40 2.76
N LEU A 23 -5.46 -3.25 3.38
CA LEU A 23 -5.21 -2.22 4.40
C LEU A 23 -5.33 -0.80 3.84
N VAL A 24 -4.90 -0.57 2.60
CA VAL A 24 -4.94 0.77 1.96
C VAL A 24 -6.18 0.99 1.10
N ASP A 25 -7.02 -0.01 0.91
CA ASP A 25 -8.27 0.16 0.15
C ASP A 25 -9.28 0.98 0.99
N PRO A 26 -9.81 2.09 0.46
CA PRO A 26 -10.72 2.99 1.20
C PRO A 26 -12.06 2.34 1.59
N ASN A 27 -12.44 1.22 0.97
CA ASN A 27 -13.64 0.48 1.32
C ASN A 27 -13.37 -0.60 2.39
N TYR A 28 -12.18 -1.19 2.39
CA TYR A 28 -11.83 -2.28 3.30
C TYR A 28 -11.05 -1.80 4.53
N GLN A 29 -9.98 -1.04 4.37
CA GLN A 29 -9.17 -0.48 5.48
C GLN A 29 -8.71 -1.53 6.51
N GLY A 30 -8.47 -2.77 6.08
CA GLY A 30 -8.14 -3.90 6.97
C GLY A 30 -9.33 -4.74 7.45
N LYS A 31 -10.57 -4.41 7.04
CA LYS A 31 -11.76 -5.22 7.35
C LYS A 31 -11.63 -6.61 6.73
N ASN A 32 -12.09 -7.61 7.49
CA ASN A 32 -12.10 -9.03 7.13
C ASN A 32 -10.71 -9.67 6.95
N LEU A 33 -9.65 -9.02 7.40
CA LEU A 33 -8.35 -9.68 7.57
C LEU A 33 -8.40 -10.63 8.77
N LYS A 34 -7.76 -11.78 8.63
CA LYS A 34 -7.53 -12.70 9.76
C LYS A 34 -6.48 -12.12 10.69
N ASP A 35 -6.52 -12.52 11.95
CA ASP A 35 -5.53 -12.09 12.95
C ASP A 35 -4.10 -12.32 12.47
N GLY A 36 -3.26 -11.29 12.58
CA GLY A 36 -1.86 -11.30 12.15
C GLY A 36 -1.62 -10.94 10.68
N CYS A 37 -2.63 -11.07 9.80
CA CYS A 37 -2.49 -10.66 8.40
C CYS A 37 -2.34 -9.13 8.25
N ASP A 38 -2.95 -8.37 9.15
CA ASP A 38 -2.79 -6.91 9.22
C ASP A 38 -1.34 -6.51 9.53
N VAL A 39 -0.68 -7.22 10.45
CA VAL A 39 0.74 -7.00 10.76
C VAL A 39 1.61 -7.30 9.55
N GLU A 40 1.39 -8.41 8.85
CA GLU A 40 2.12 -8.73 7.61
C GLU A 40 1.90 -7.69 6.52
N GLY A 41 0.66 -7.22 6.36
CA GLY A 41 0.33 -6.14 5.42
C GLY A 41 1.03 -4.82 5.77
N ILE A 42 1.09 -4.46 7.06
CA ILE A 42 1.83 -3.28 7.54
C ILE A 42 3.33 -3.42 7.27
N LEU A 43 3.92 -4.57 7.56
CA LEU A 43 5.34 -4.83 7.29
C LEU A 43 5.65 -4.69 5.80
N PHE A 44 4.78 -5.20 4.94
CA PHE A 44 4.91 -5.04 3.50
C PHE A 44 4.78 -3.58 3.09
N LEU A 45 3.77 -2.85 3.57
CA LEU A 45 3.59 -1.42 3.31
C LEU A 45 4.84 -0.61 3.70
N LYS A 46 5.43 -0.89 4.87
CA LYS A 46 6.70 -0.25 5.28
C LYS A 46 7.83 -0.56 4.32
N LYS A 47 7.94 -1.80 3.83
CA LYS A 47 8.95 -2.16 2.82
C LYS A 47 8.77 -1.34 1.55
N VAL A 48 7.53 -1.15 1.09
CA VAL A 48 7.20 -0.31 -0.07
C VAL A 48 7.57 1.16 0.19
N ALA A 49 7.16 1.68 1.33
CA ALA A 49 7.42 3.07 1.72
C ALA A 49 8.92 3.38 1.76
N LYS A 50 9.74 2.46 2.28
CA LYS A 50 11.20 2.62 2.34
C LYS A 50 11.86 2.73 0.95
N VAL A 51 11.26 2.10 -0.06
CA VAL A 51 11.74 2.16 -1.45
C VAL A 51 11.34 3.49 -2.11
N LEU A 52 10.11 3.94 -1.87
CA LEU A 52 9.52 5.07 -2.60
C LEU A 52 9.78 6.43 -1.95
N LEU A 53 9.89 6.49 -0.63
CA LEU A 53 9.98 7.73 0.13
C LEU A 53 11.42 8.04 0.55
N LYS A 54 11.67 9.30 0.92
CA LYS A 54 12.90 9.70 1.61
C LYS A 54 12.82 9.34 3.09
N ASP A 55 13.97 9.21 3.77
CA ASP A 55 14.01 8.77 5.18
C ASP A 55 13.15 9.65 6.10
N ASN A 56 13.21 10.97 5.92
CA ASN A 56 12.41 11.92 6.70
C ASN A 56 10.89 11.86 6.42
N GLU A 57 10.49 11.33 5.27
CA GLU A 57 9.08 11.11 4.90
C GLU A 57 8.61 9.72 5.33
N TYR A 58 9.51 8.74 5.29
CA TYR A 58 9.26 7.37 5.73
C TYR A 58 8.88 7.30 7.21
N ASP A 59 9.52 8.10 8.07
CA ASP A 59 9.19 8.12 9.51
C ASP A 59 7.74 8.53 9.79
N LYS A 60 7.12 9.29 8.88
CA LYS A 60 5.73 9.76 9.01
C LYS A 60 4.70 8.78 8.47
N ILE A 61 5.11 7.76 7.71
CA ILE A 61 4.17 6.87 7.02
C ILE A 61 3.26 6.12 8.00
N MET A 62 3.79 5.70 9.15
CA MET A 62 3.02 4.95 10.14
C MET A 62 1.98 5.82 10.84
N ILE A 63 2.24 7.11 10.96
CA ILE A 63 1.29 8.08 11.50
C ILE A 63 0.14 8.24 10.50
N GLU A 64 0.43 8.48 9.22
CA GLU A 64 -0.60 8.60 8.18
C GLU A 64 -1.43 7.31 8.04
N VAL A 65 -0.81 6.13 8.16
CA VAL A 65 -1.54 4.84 8.16
C VAL A 65 -2.48 4.73 9.36
N ALA A 66 -2.06 5.17 10.54
CA ALA A 66 -2.89 5.16 11.74
C ALA A 66 -4.06 6.14 11.59
N GLU A 67 -3.81 7.38 11.18
CA GLU A 67 -4.83 8.41 10.95
C GLU A 67 -5.86 7.97 9.90
N PHE A 68 -5.41 7.39 8.79
CA PHE A 68 -6.30 6.85 7.75
C PHE A 68 -7.25 5.78 8.28
N ARG A 69 -6.73 4.84 9.08
CA ARG A 69 -7.54 3.73 9.63
C ARG A 69 -8.42 4.16 10.79
N ALA A 70 -7.99 5.13 11.56
CA ALA A 70 -8.75 5.70 12.67
C ALA A 70 -9.78 6.75 12.23
N HIS A 71 -9.78 7.15 10.96
CA HIS A 71 -10.55 8.29 10.44
C HIS A 71 -10.24 9.59 11.19
N GLU A 72 -8.95 9.84 11.42
CA GLU A 72 -8.44 11.03 12.10
C GLU A 72 -7.73 11.99 11.13
N GLY A 73 -7.43 13.20 11.62
CA GLY A 73 -6.66 14.19 10.88
C GLY A 73 -7.30 14.56 9.54
N PHE A 74 -6.56 14.37 8.44
CA PHE A 74 -7.07 14.62 7.10
C PHE A 74 -8.30 13.75 6.77
N TRP A 75 -8.32 12.50 7.24
CA TRP A 75 -9.37 11.52 6.97
C TRP A 75 -10.58 11.62 7.90
N ALA A 76 -10.58 12.56 8.86
CA ALA A 76 -11.78 12.86 9.65
C ALA A 76 -12.86 13.61 8.85
N LYS A 77 -12.52 14.12 7.66
CA LYS A 77 -13.43 14.93 6.82
C LYS A 77 -14.30 14.03 5.95
N ASP A 78 -15.62 14.11 6.11
CA ASP A 78 -16.57 13.29 5.34
C ASP A 78 -16.42 13.41 3.83
N VAL A 79 -16.08 14.61 3.33
CA VAL A 79 -15.86 14.88 1.89
C VAL A 79 -14.77 13.99 1.28
N VAL A 80 -13.79 13.55 2.08
CA VAL A 80 -12.72 12.65 1.63
C VAL A 80 -13.28 11.26 1.27
N TRP A 81 -14.39 10.86 1.89
CA TRP A 81 -14.98 9.54 1.73
C TRP A 81 -16.18 9.49 0.77
N CYS A 82 -16.58 10.64 0.22
CA CYS A 82 -17.68 10.72 -0.74
C CYS A 82 -17.38 9.89 -2.00
N ASN A 83 -18.37 9.14 -2.47
CA ASN A 83 -18.32 8.34 -3.70
C ASN A 83 -17.17 7.34 -3.79
N ARG A 84 -16.52 6.98 -2.67
CA ARG A 84 -15.39 6.04 -2.66
C ARG A 84 -15.73 4.64 -3.19
N SER A 85 -17.00 4.24 -3.11
CA SER A 85 -17.50 2.98 -3.67
C SER A 85 -17.64 3.01 -5.19
N GLU A 86 -17.81 4.21 -5.76
CA GLU A 86 -18.06 4.44 -7.18
C GLU A 86 -16.77 4.62 -7.98
N MET A 87 -15.61 4.59 -7.32
CA MET A 87 -14.31 4.78 -7.95
C MET A 87 -13.32 3.70 -7.56
N ASP A 88 -12.40 3.41 -8.47
CA ASP A 88 -11.27 2.53 -8.18
C ASP A 88 -10.40 3.11 -7.05
N ALA A 89 -9.89 2.24 -6.17
CA ALA A 89 -9.12 2.63 -5.00
C ALA A 89 -7.89 3.48 -5.36
N ARG A 90 -7.19 3.17 -6.46
CA ARG A 90 -6.06 3.98 -6.94
C ARG A 90 -6.53 5.37 -7.35
N THR A 91 -7.65 5.45 -8.06
CA THR A 91 -8.21 6.74 -8.52
C THR A 91 -8.58 7.61 -7.32
N TRP A 92 -9.13 7.01 -6.26
CA TRP A 92 -9.41 7.72 -5.01
C TRP A 92 -8.14 8.29 -4.36
N TRP A 93 -7.09 7.47 -4.25
CA TRP A 93 -5.80 7.92 -3.70
C TRP A 93 -5.17 9.05 -4.51
N ASN A 94 -5.17 8.93 -5.83
CA ASN A 94 -4.56 9.91 -6.74
C ASN A 94 -5.40 11.18 -6.93
N GLY A 95 -6.71 11.11 -6.72
CA GLY A 95 -7.62 12.24 -6.89
C GLY A 95 -7.81 13.03 -5.60
N ILE A 96 -8.21 12.34 -4.53
CA ILE A 96 -8.67 12.97 -3.28
C ILE A 96 -7.53 13.12 -2.28
N CYS A 97 -6.66 12.11 -2.19
CA CYS A 97 -5.60 12.03 -1.17
C CYS A 97 -4.19 12.33 -1.70
N SER A 98 -4.07 12.90 -2.90
CA SER A 98 -2.80 13.03 -3.65
C SER A 98 -1.66 13.75 -2.93
N ASN A 99 -1.98 14.59 -1.95
CA ASN A 99 -1.00 15.33 -1.16
C ASN A 99 -0.43 14.53 0.03
N THR A 100 -0.97 13.35 0.33
CA THR A 100 -0.51 12.49 1.43
C THR A 100 0.65 11.60 0.98
N LYS A 101 1.59 11.27 1.86
CA LYS A 101 2.68 10.33 1.53
C LYS A 101 2.14 8.91 1.41
N LEU A 102 1.11 8.60 2.18
CA LEU A 102 0.37 7.36 2.09
C LEU A 102 -0.24 7.16 0.70
N SER A 103 -0.71 8.21 0.00
CA SER A 103 -1.23 8.06 -1.37
C SER A 103 -0.20 7.51 -2.35
N THR A 104 1.06 7.94 -2.25
CA THR A 104 2.13 7.45 -3.13
C THR A 104 2.39 5.97 -2.90
N VAL A 105 2.42 5.56 -1.63
CA VAL A 105 2.64 4.16 -1.23
C VAL A 105 1.44 3.29 -1.57
N ALA A 106 0.23 3.75 -1.25
CA ALA A 106 -1.02 3.04 -1.49
C ALA A 106 -1.28 2.85 -2.99
N SER A 107 -1.13 3.92 -3.79
CA SER A 107 -1.22 3.82 -5.24
C SER A 107 -0.20 2.83 -5.78
N ALA A 108 1.04 2.82 -5.29
CA ALA A 108 2.03 1.83 -5.72
C ALA A 108 1.59 0.39 -5.38
N ILE A 109 1.19 0.14 -4.13
CA ILE A 109 0.71 -1.18 -3.66
C ILE A 109 -0.43 -1.70 -4.51
N LEU A 110 -1.44 -0.86 -4.77
CA LEU A 110 -2.61 -1.21 -5.57
C LEU A 110 -2.29 -1.48 -7.06
N SER A 111 -1.06 -1.20 -7.53
CA SER A 111 -0.65 -1.37 -8.94
C SER A 111 0.23 -2.58 -9.12
N LEU A 112 0.72 -3.12 -8.01
CA LEU A 112 1.61 -4.23 -8.06
C LEU A 112 0.80 -5.49 -8.35
N PRO A 113 1.35 -6.38 -9.18
CA PRO A 113 0.72 -7.67 -9.45
C PRO A 113 0.63 -8.46 -8.14
N ALA A 114 -0.50 -9.13 -7.94
CA ALA A 114 -0.80 -9.99 -6.79
C ALA A 114 0.27 -11.06 -6.45
N SER A 115 1.25 -11.34 -7.32
CA SER A 115 2.31 -12.31 -7.04
C SER A 115 3.56 -11.69 -6.40
N SER A 116 4.11 -12.37 -5.40
CA SER A 116 5.33 -11.95 -4.70
C SER A 116 6.51 -11.77 -5.66
N ALA A 117 6.75 -12.74 -6.53
CA ALA A 117 7.87 -12.70 -7.48
C ALA A 117 7.77 -11.55 -8.49
N ALA A 118 6.57 -11.25 -9.00
CA ALA A 118 6.40 -10.11 -9.92
C ALA A 118 6.52 -8.78 -9.17
N THR A 119 6.01 -8.72 -7.94
CA THR A 119 6.15 -7.56 -7.07
C THR A 119 7.61 -7.24 -6.73
N GLU A 120 8.42 -8.23 -6.38
CA GLU A 120 9.85 -8.05 -6.09
C GLU A 120 10.63 -7.52 -7.30
N ARG A 121 10.29 -7.99 -8.51
CA ARG A 121 10.85 -7.45 -9.76
C ARG A 121 10.43 -6.00 -9.97
N SER A 122 9.14 -5.68 -9.82
CA SER A 122 8.64 -4.31 -9.91
C SER A 122 9.36 -3.40 -8.92
N PHE A 123 9.52 -3.81 -7.66
CA PHE A 123 10.27 -3.03 -6.67
C PHE A 123 11.74 -2.87 -6.99
N SER A 124 12.40 -3.90 -7.52
CA SER A 124 13.80 -3.80 -7.96
C SER A 124 13.95 -2.72 -9.04
N VAL A 125 13.02 -2.67 -10.00
CA VAL A 125 13.00 -1.64 -11.05
C VAL A 125 12.74 -0.24 -10.47
N TYR A 126 11.73 -0.10 -9.61
CA TYR A 126 11.43 1.19 -8.96
C TYR A 126 12.60 1.70 -8.11
N SER A 127 13.21 0.81 -7.32
CA SER A 127 14.39 1.11 -6.49
C SER A 127 15.54 1.61 -7.34
N HIS A 128 15.82 0.94 -8.47
CA HIS A 128 16.90 1.33 -9.38
C HIS A 128 16.68 2.71 -9.99
N ILE A 129 15.46 3.03 -10.42
CA ILE A 129 15.11 4.33 -11.01
C ILE A 129 15.22 5.45 -9.96
N HIS A 130 14.70 5.23 -8.76
CA HIS A 130 14.79 6.21 -7.68
C HIS A 130 16.21 6.42 -7.19
N ASN A 131 17.04 5.37 -7.11
CA ASN A 131 18.42 5.51 -6.67
C ASN A 131 19.25 6.32 -7.67
N LYS A 132 19.09 6.06 -8.98
CA LYS A 132 19.72 6.87 -10.03
C LYS A 132 19.32 8.34 -9.98
N LYS A 133 18.04 8.63 -9.68
CA LYS A 133 17.56 10.00 -9.51
C LYS A 133 18.16 10.68 -8.27
N LYS A 134 18.39 9.95 -7.17
CA LYS A 134 19.06 10.46 -5.96
C LYS A 134 20.53 10.79 -6.22
N GLU A 135 21.25 9.91 -6.91
CA GLU A 135 22.67 10.11 -7.24
C GLU A 135 22.90 11.35 -8.12
N SER A 136 22.00 11.62 -9.08
CA SER A 136 22.07 12.81 -9.94
C SER A 136 21.83 14.13 -9.20
N ILE A 137 21.07 14.14 -8.11
CA ILE A 137 20.76 15.36 -7.34
C ILE A 137 21.90 15.71 -6.36
N ASN A 138 22.64 14.70 -5.89
CA ASN A 138 23.78 14.90 -4.97
C ASN A 138 25.09 15.30 -5.69
N GLN A 139 25.07 15.51 -7.01
CA GLN A 139 26.22 15.90 -7.83
C GLN A 139 26.11 17.34 -8.37
N HIS A 140 25.27 18.19 -7.79
CA HIS A 140 25.21 19.63 -8.02
C HIS A 140 25.20 20.37 -6.69
#